data_AF-Q4FUT5-F1
#
_entry.id   AF-Q4FUT5-F1
#
_cell.length_a   1.000
_cell.length_b   1.000
_cell.length_c   1.000
_cell.angle_alpha   90.00
_cell.angle_beta   90.00
_cell.angle_gamma   90.00
#
_symmetry.space_group_name_H-M   'P 1'
#
loop_
_entity.id
_entity.type
_entity.pdbx_description
1 polymer ?
#
loop_
_entity_poly.entity_id
_entity_poly.type
_entity_poly.pdbx_seq_one_letter_code
_entity_poly.pdbx_strand_id
1 'polypeptide(L)'
;MKSTHSSKMPLWMALLLTLTIVITVRESAVIICQWAGIEKAANIVGLLTMFFILIIWRFIKGIPSWLTQASNTLLVDSGFAFLPVSTGAGLLLFALGDELWGFMLTILISTLIPIWGFALLSNRWLKRNNHANNNTTINEQK
;
A
#
# COMPACT_ATOMS: atom_id res chain seq x y z
N MET A 1 -3.82 -28.63 -22.68
CA MET A 1 -3.02 -27.41 -22.88
C MET A 1 -3.90 -26.32 -23.44
N LYS A 2 -4.16 -25.26 -22.66
CA LYS A 2 -4.87 -24.06 -23.14
C LYS A 2 -4.01 -22.86 -22.77
N SER A 3 -3.37 -22.25 -23.77
CA SER A 3 -2.55 -21.06 -23.61
C SER A 3 -3.46 -19.87 -23.31
N THR A 4 -3.62 -19.52 -22.04
CA THR A 4 -4.32 -18.31 -21.65
C THR A 4 -3.47 -17.11 -22.03
N HIS A 5 -4.01 -16.30 -22.93
CA HIS A 5 -3.43 -15.13 -23.56
C HIS A 5 -2.73 -14.22 -22.54
N SER A 6 -1.40 -14.29 -22.53
CA SER A 6 -0.50 -13.43 -21.80
C SER A 6 -0.48 -12.04 -22.46
N SER A 7 -1.46 -11.19 -22.17
CA SER A 7 -1.28 -9.75 -22.36
C SER A 7 -0.33 -9.24 -21.26
N LYS A 8 0.95 -9.60 -21.38
CA LYS A 8 2.05 -9.02 -20.60
C LYS A 8 2.16 -7.56 -21.04
N MET A 9 1.47 -6.67 -20.35
CA MET A 9 1.88 -5.27 -20.39
C MET A 9 3.33 -5.21 -19.91
N PRO A 10 4.24 -4.53 -20.64
CA PRO A 10 5.62 -4.41 -20.21
C PRO A 10 5.66 -3.75 -18.83
N LEU A 11 6.54 -4.24 -17.95
CA LEU A 11 6.61 -3.84 -16.54
C LEU A 11 6.75 -2.32 -16.38
N TRP A 12 7.50 -1.68 -17.28
CA TRP A 12 7.65 -0.23 -17.35
C TRP A 12 6.33 0.51 -17.63
N MET A 13 5.47 -0.05 -18.48
CA MET A 13 4.15 0.53 -18.78
C MET A 13 3.17 0.32 -17.62
N ALA A 14 3.24 -0.81 -16.91
CA ALA A 14 2.49 -1.02 -15.68
C ALA A 14 2.93 -0.07 -14.56
N LEU A 15 4.24 0.19 -14.43
CA LEU A 15 4.81 1.18 -13.50
C LEU A 15 4.35 2.60 -13.84
N LEU A 16 4.49 3.02 -15.10
CA LEU A 16 4.04 4.34 -15.54
C LEU A 16 2.55 4.54 -15.29
N LEU A 17 1.73 3.56 -15.66
CA LEU A 17 0.28 3.68 -15.47
C LEU A 17 -0.11 3.72 -13.99
N THR A 18 0.54 2.91 -13.15
CA THR A 18 0.34 2.96 -11.70
C THR A 18 0.72 4.35 -11.16
N LEU A 19 1.89 4.87 -11.56
CA LEU A 19 2.36 6.20 -11.15
C LEU A 19 1.43 7.32 -11.62
N THR A 20 0.96 7.27 -12.88
CA THR A 20 0.00 8.24 -13.43
C THR A 20 -1.30 8.24 -12.62
N ILE A 21 -1.83 7.07 -12.24
CA ILE A 21 -3.03 6.99 -11.40
C ILE A 21 -2.78 7.66 -10.04
N VAL A 22 -1.65 7.37 -9.38
CA VAL A 22 -1.33 7.98 -8.08
C VAL A 22 -1.20 9.51 -8.20
N ILE A 23 -0.46 10.00 -9.20
CA ILE A 23 -0.22 11.44 -9.38
C ILE A 23 -1.53 12.16 -9.70
N THR A 24 -2.33 11.64 -10.62
CA THR A 24 -3.60 12.29 -11.02
C THR A 24 -4.59 12.39 -9.85
N VAL A 25 -4.73 11.33 -9.06
CA VAL A 25 -5.58 11.36 -7.86
C VAL A 25 -5.01 12.33 -6.82
N ARG A 26 -3.69 12.32 -6.59
CA ARG A 26 -3.03 13.23 -5.65
C ARG A 26 -3.24 14.69 -6.04
N GLU A 27 -2.93 15.07 -7.28
CA GLU A 27 -3.05 16.46 -7.74
C GLU A 27 -4.52 16.92 -7.72
N SER A 28 -5.47 16.04 -8.06
CA SER A 28 -6.89 16.37 -7.94
C SER A 28 -7.30 16.69 -6.50
N ALA A 29 -6.79 15.94 -5.51
CA ALA A 29 -7.05 16.19 -4.10
C ALA A 29 -6.40 17.50 -3.62
N VAL A 30 -5.19 17.82 -4.11
CA VAL A 30 -4.54 19.11 -3.82
C VAL A 30 -5.38 20.27 -4.34
N ILE A 31 -5.86 20.20 -5.58
CA ILE A 31 -6.69 21.26 -6.18
C ILE A 31 -7.98 21.47 -5.37
N ILE A 32 -8.66 20.37 -4.98
CA ILE A 32 -9.90 20.42 -4.19
C ILE A 32 -9.63 21.01 -2.79
N CYS A 33 -8.54 20.62 -2.14
CA CYS A 33 -8.18 21.13 -0.82
C CYS A 33 -7.70 22.59 -0.84
N GLN A 34 -7.07 23.03 -1.91
CA GLN A 34 -6.73 24.44 -2.14
C GLN A 34 -7.99 25.29 -2.26
N TRP A 35 -9.00 24.81 -2.98
CA TRP A 35 -10.29 25.49 -3.06
C TRP A 35 -11.03 25.54 -1.71
N ALA A 36 -10.83 24.53 -0.87
CA ALA A 36 -11.42 24.47 0.47
C ALA A 36 -10.63 25.25 1.54
N GLY A 37 -9.46 25.82 1.21
CA GLY A 37 -8.62 26.57 2.15
C GLY A 37 -7.90 25.73 3.22
N ILE A 38 -7.88 24.40 3.09
CA ILE A 38 -7.24 23.47 4.04
C ILE A 38 -6.12 22.71 3.34
N GLU A 39 -5.04 23.41 3.01
CA GLU A 39 -3.92 22.90 2.22
C GLU A 39 -3.16 21.77 2.93
N LYS A 40 -3.08 21.82 4.27
CA LYS A 40 -2.37 20.83 5.10
C LYS A 40 -3.01 19.43 5.04
N ALA A 41 -4.29 19.33 4.70
CA ALA A 41 -5.03 18.06 4.67
C ALA A 41 -4.98 17.35 3.32
N ALA A 42 -4.48 18.00 2.26
CA ALA A 42 -4.52 17.48 0.89
C ALA A 42 -3.91 16.08 0.74
N ASN A 43 -2.82 15.79 1.45
CA ASN A 43 -2.17 14.47 1.42
C ASN A 43 -3.05 13.38 2.03
N ILE A 44 -3.68 13.66 3.17
CA ILE A 44 -4.58 12.71 3.85
C ILE A 44 -5.83 12.47 3.01
N VAL A 45 -6.41 13.54 2.45
CA VAL A 45 -7.58 13.46 1.57
C VAL A 45 -7.25 12.65 0.32
N GLY A 46 -6.12 12.93 -0.35
CA GLY A 46 -5.71 12.17 -1.54
C GLY A 46 -5.51 10.68 -1.27
N LEU A 47 -4.90 10.32 -0.14
CA LEU A 47 -4.73 8.92 0.26
C LEU A 47 -6.07 8.22 0.56
N LEU A 48 -6.98 8.88 1.28
CA LEU A 48 -8.33 8.35 1.54
C LEU A 48 -9.13 8.18 0.25
N THR A 49 -9.11 9.18 -0.64
CA THR A 49 -9.80 9.11 -1.94
C THR A 49 -9.26 7.96 -2.78
N MET A 50 -7.93 7.80 -2.87
CA MET A 50 -7.30 6.70 -3.58
C MET A 50 -7.69 5.34 -2.96
N PHE A 51 -7.74 5.25 -1.64
CA PHE A 51 -8.16 4.04 -0.93
C PHE A 51 -9.59 3.64 -1.26
N PHE A 52 -10.54 4.56 -1.23
CA PHE A 52 -11.94 4.28 -1.59
C PHE A 52 -12.10 3.88 -3.06
N ILE A 53 -11.42 4.59 -3.97
CA ILE A 53 -11.42 4.25 -5.40
C ILE A 53 -10.94 2.82 -5.62
N LEU A 54 -9.85 2.42 -4.98
CA LEU A 54 -9.29 1.07 -5.13
C LEU A 54 -10.18 -0.01 -4.47
N ILE A 55 -10.83 0.29 -3.35
CA ILE A 55 -11.81 -0.61 -2.74
C ILE A 55 -12.99 -0.83 -3.67
N ILE A 56 -13.59 0.25 -4.17
CA ILE A 56 -14.74 0.16 -5.09
C ILE A 56 -14.33 -0.61 -6.34
N TRP A 57 -13.15 -0.30 -6.90
CA TRP A 57 -12.62 -1.00 -8.07
C TRP A 57 -12.38 -2.49 -7.82
N ARG A 58 -11.89 -2.84 -6.63
CA ARG A 58 -11.70 -4.23 -6.21
C ARG A 58 -13.01 -5.01 -6.21
N PHE A 59 -14.11 -4.40 -5.77
CA PHE A 59 -15.42 -5.06 -5.76
C PHE A 59 -16.05 -5.22 -7.16
N ILE A 60 -15.78 -4.30 -8.09
CA ILE A 60 -16.40 -4.33 -9.43
C ILE A 60 -15.67 -5.32 -10.36
N LYS A 61 -14.34 -5.30 -10.38
CA LYS A 61 -13.56 -6.00 -11.43
C LYS A 61 -12.42 -6.88 -10.91
N GLY A 62 -12.12 -6.81 -9.61
CA GLY A 62 -10.91 -7.40 -9.04
C GLY A 62 -9.66 -6.56 -9.35
N ILE A 63 -8.62 -6.73 -8.53
CA ILE A 63 -7.35 -6.02 -8.72
C ILE A 63 -6.58 -6.71 -9.84
N PRO A 64 -6.25 -6.01 -10.94
CA PRO A 64 -5.56 -6.64 -12.03
C PRO A 64 -4.11 -6.99 -11.66
N SER A 65 -3.63 -8.15 -12.11
CA SER A 65 -2.32 -8.69 -11.74
C SER A 65 -1.13 -7.78 -12.06
N TRP A 66 -1.24 -6.96 -13.12
CA TRP A 66 -0.21 -5.99 -13.50
C TRP A 66 -0.08 -4.84 -12.49
N LEU A 67 -1.17 -4.41 -11.84
CA LEU A 67 -1.15 -3.38 -10.81
C LEU A 67 -0.50 -3.92 -9.52
N THR A 68 -0.80 -5.17 -9.16
CA THR A 68 -0.18 -5.84 -8.01
C THR A 68 1.32 -6.05 -8.23
N GLN A 69 1.71 -6.52 -9.41
CA GLN A 69 3.13 -6.72 -9.74
C GLN A 69 3.90 -5.39 -9.75
N ALA A 70 3.36 -4.36 -10.42
CA ALA A 70 3.98 -3.04 -10.45
C ALA A 70 4.12 -2.45 -9.03
N SER A 71 3.06 -2.51 -8.22
CA SER A 71 3.07 -1.99 -6.84
C SER A 71 4.09 -2.70 -5.95
N ASN A 72 4.23 -4.02 -6.08
CA ASN A 72 5.18 -4.79 -5.29
C ASN A 72 6.64 -4.47 -5.66
N THR A 73 6.95 -4.34 -6.95
CA THR A 73 8.27 -3.89 -7.41
C THR A 73 8.54 -2.45 -6.95
N LEU A 74 7.56 -1.54 -7.11
CA LEU A 74 7.68 -0.15 -6.67
C LEU A 74 7.93 -0.06 -5.16
N LEU A 75 7.25 -0.88 -4.34
CA LEU A 75 7.43 -0.89 -2.89
C LEU A 75 8.84 -1.28 -2.48
N VAL A 76 9.42 -2.31 -3.11
CA VAL A 76 10.79 -2.76 -2.81
C VAL A 76 11.81 -1.72 -3.28
N ASP A 77 11.71 -1.27 -4.53
CA ASP A 77 12.67 -0.34 -5.12
C ASP A 77 12.59 1.03 -4.44
N SER A 78 11.38 1.53 -4.15
CA SER A 78 11.22 2.77 -3.38
C SER A 78 11.68 2.61 -1.94
N GLY A 79 11.44 1.45 -1.31
CA GLY A 79 11.95 1.15 0.03
C GLY A 79 13.48 1.31 0.12
N PHE A 80 14.21 0.79 -0.87
CA PHE A 80 15.66 1.01 -0.95
C PHE A 80 16.03 2.46 -1.27
N ALA A 81 15.29 3.12 -2.16
CA ALA A 81 15.50 4.54 -2.45
C ALA A 81 15.24 5.46 -1.24
N PHE A 82 14.39 5.04 -0.30
CA PHE A 82 14.08 5.77 0.93
C PHE A 82 15.09 5.53 2.07
N LEU A 83 15.99 4.54 1.99
CA LEU A 83 16.99 4.28 3.06
C LEU A 83 17.90 5.50 3.34
N PRO A 84 18.48 6.19 2.34
CA PRO A 84 19.28 7.38 2.60
C PRO A 84 18.43 8.54 3.16
N VAL A 85 17.21 8.71 2.65
CA VAL A 85 16.29 9.79 3.07
C VAL A 85 15.84 9.59 4.51
N SER A 86 15.49 8.36 4.88
CA SER A 86 15.09 8.01 6.25
C SER A 86 16.27 8.10 7.23
N THR A 87 17.49 7.78 6.80
CA THR A 87 18.71 8.00 7.60
C THR A 87 18.96 9.49 7.82
N GLY A 88 18.77 10.33 6.78
CA GLY A 88 18.85 11.79 6.89
C GLY A 88 17.79 12.36 7.84
N ALA A 89 16.55 11.91 7.74
CA ALA A 89 15.48 12.29 8.68
C ALA A 89 15.78 11.81 10.11
N GLY A 90 16.34 10.61 10.27
CA GLY A 90 16.77 10.07 11.56
C GLY A 90 17.88 10.89 12.21
N LEU A 91 18.85 11.39 11.43
CA LEU A 91 19.88 12.31 11.92
C LEU A 91 19.27 13.65 12.39
N LEU A 92 18.29 14.18 11.66
CA LEU A 92 17.58 15.40 12.04
C LEU A 92 16.75 15.19 13.31
N LEU A 93 16.17 14.01 13.51
CA LEU A 93 15.48 13.65 14.75
C LEU A 93 16.46 13.52 15.93
N PHE A 94 17.70 13.08 15.69
CA PHE A 94 18.76 13.10 16.70
C PHE A 94 19.10 14.51 17.18
N ALA A 95 18.93 15.52 16.33
CA ALA A 95 19.10 16.92 16.71
C ALA A 95 18.00 17.43 17.66
N LEU A 96 16.84 16.76 17.75
CA LEU A 96 15.79 17.09 18.73
C LEU A 96 16.11 16.61 20.15
N GLY A 97 17.14 15.76 20.33
CA GLY A 97 17.73 15.39 21.62
C GLY A 97 16.73 14.86 22.66
N ASP A 98 16.18 15.75 23.47
CA ASP A 98 15.27 15.47 24.58
C ASP A 98 13.91 14.93 24.12
N GLU A 99 13.40 15.40 22.96
CA GLU A 99 12.09 14.98 22.44
C GLU A 99 12.15 13.69 21.61
N LEU A 100 13.36 13.19 21.30
CA LEU A 100 13.55 12.01 20.46
C LEU A 100 12.83 10.79 21.04
N TRP A 101 12.94 10.59 22.34
CA TRP A 101 12.37 9.41 23.00
C TRP A 101 10.84 9.41 22.93
N GLY A 102 10.21 10.58 23.14
CA GLY A 102 8.76 10.75 23.02
C GLY A 102 8.27 10.55 21.59
N PHE A 103 8.98 11.10 20.61
CA PHE A 103 8.68 10.93 19.20
C PHE A 103 8.81 9.46 18.75
N MET A 104 9.91 8.80 19.14
CA MET A 104 10.18 7.40 18.79
C MET A 104 9.12 6.46 19.40
N LEU A 105 8.75 6.67 20.66
CA LEU A 105 7.66 5.92 21.29
C LEU A 105 6.33 6.15 20.56
N THR A 106 6.03 7.39 20.19
CA THR A 106 4.79 7.73 19.49
C THR A 106 4.71 7.01 18.14
N ILE A 107 5.79 7.01 17.34
CA ILE A 107 5.84 6.24 16.10
C ILE A 107 5.69 4.74 16.37
N LEU A 108 6.43 4.20 17.35
CA LEU A 108 6.42 2.78 17.63
C LEU A 108 5.02 2.29 18.03
N ILE A 109 4.37 3.02 18.94
CA ILE A 109 3.07 2.67 19.49
C ILE A 109 1.94 2.97 18.50
N SER A 110 2.00 4.12 17.81
CA SER A 110 0.91 4.59 16.96
C SER A 110 0.94 4.03 15.54
N THR A 111 2.11 3.64 15.02
CA THR A 111 2.24 3.14 13.64
C THR A 111 2.83 1.74 13.53
N LEU A 112 3.92 1.44 14.25
CA LEU A 112 4.60 0.15 14.08
C LEU A 112 3.77 -1.02 14.63
N ILE A 113 3.23 -0.88 15.86
CA ILE A 113 2.39 -1.91 16.49
C ILE A 113 1.10 -2.16 15.69
N PRO A 114 0.32 -1.14 15.27
CA PRO A 114 -0.88 -1.37 14.48
C PRO A 114 -0.60 -2.07 13.16
N ILE A 115 0.41 -1.62 12.39
CA ILE A 115 0.76 -2.24 11.10
C ILE A 115 1.18 -3.70 11.29
N TRP A 116 1.98 -3.99 12.33
CA TRP A 116 2.39 -5.35 12.63
C TRP A 116 1.20 -6.25 13.01
N GLY A 117 0.26 -5.74 13.82
CA GLY A 117 -0.98 -6.43 14.15
C GLY A 117 -1.83 -6.74 12.93
N PHE A 118 -2.00 -5.78 12.01
CA PHE A 118 -2.70 -5.98 10.75
C PHE A 118 -2.03 -7.03 9.86
N ALA A 119 -0.70 -7.06 9.81
CA ALA A 119 0.04 -8.07 9.04
C ALA A 119 -0.20 -9.49 9.59
N LEU A 120 -0.16 -9.65 10.92
CA LEU A 120 -0.40 -10.94 11.57
C LEU A 120 -1.84 -11.43 11.34
N LEU A 121 -2.83 -10.53 11.44
CA LEU A 121 -4.23 -10.84 11.19
C LEU A 121 -4.46 -11.26 9.73
N SER A 122 -3.87 -10.54 8.78
CA SER A 122 -3.95 -10.84 7.35
C SER A 122 -3.38 -12.22 7.04
N ASN A 123 -2.22 -12.56 7.62
CA ASN A 123 -1.60 -13.88 7.46
C ASN A 123 -2.46 -14.99 8.09
N ARG A 124 -3.06 -14.74 9.26
CA ARG A 124 -3.94 -15.71 9.93
C ARG A 124 -5.24 -15.94 9.15
N TRP A 125 -5.82 -14.89 8.56
CA TRP A 125 -7.01 -14.98 7.72
C TRP A 125 -6.73 -15.78 6.43
N LEU A 126 -5.59 -15.51 5.78
CA LEU A 126 -5.15 -16.27 4.60
C LEU A 126 -4.95 -17.76 4.93
N LYS A 127 -4.27 -18.08 6.03
CA LYS A 127 -4.06 -19.47 6.48
C LYS A 127 -5.36 -20.20 6.80
N ARG A 128 -6.34 -19.53 7.41
CA ARG A 128 -7.66 -20.12 7.71
C ARG A 128 -8.41 -20.52 6.44
N ASN A 129 -8.37 -19.69 5.40
CA ASN A 129 -9.03 -19.98 4.13
C ASN A 129 -8.40 -21.19 3.41
N ASN A 130 -7.07 -21.34 3.49
CA ASN A 130 -6.38 -22.50 2.92
C ASN A 130 -6.73 -23.81 3.65
N HIS A 131 -6.87 -23.78 4.98
CA HIS A 131 -7.21 -24.97 5.76
C HIS A 131 -8.68 -25.41 5.58
N ALA A 132 -9.58 -24.46 5.33
CA ALA A 132 -10.98 -24.77 5.00
C ALA A 132 -11.09 -25.50 3.64
N ASN A 133 -10.34 -25.05 2.63
CA ASN A 133 -10.37 -25.64 1.28
C ASN A 133 -9.85 -27.09 1.26
N ASN A 134 -8.75 -27.37 1.97
CA ASN A 134 -8.16 -28.72 2.06
C ASN A 134 -9.10 -29.75 2.73
N ASN A 135 -9.92 -29.33 3.69
CA ASN A 135 -10.87 -30.23 4.36
C ASN A 135 -12.10 -30.56 3.49
N THR A 136 -12.52 -29.65 2.60
CA THR A 136 -13.57 -29.92 1.60
C THR A 136 -13.10 -30.91 0.54
N THR A 137 -11.86 -30.81 0.05
CA THR A 137 -11.32 -31.74 -0.97
C THR A 137 -11.14 -33.17 -0.47
N ILE A 138 -10.95 -33.38 0.85
CA ILE A 138 -10.82 -34.72 1.43
C ILE A 138 -12.18 -35.42 1.57
N ASN A 139 -13.26 -34.67 1.76
CA ASN A 139 -14.61 -35.23 1.93
C ASN A 139 -15.31 -35.53 0.59
N GLU A 140 -14.89 -34.96 -0.53
CA GLU A 140 -15.42 -35.31 -1.86
C GLU A 140 -14.71 -36.52 -2.51
N GLN A 141 -13.62 -37.00 -1.93
CA GLN A 141 -12.82 -38.13 -2.43
C GLN A 141 -13.08 -39.45 -1.67
N LYS A 142 -14.06 -39.48 -0.75
CA LYS A 142 -14.43 -40.66 0.04
C LYS A 142 -15.90 -41.00 -0.18
#